data_AF-A0A3C2CLT9-F1
#
_entry.id   AF-A0A3C2CLT9-F1
#
_cell.length_a   1.000
_cell.length_b   1.000
_cell.length_c   1.000
_cell.angle_alpha   90.00
_cell.angle_beta   90.00
_cell.angle_gamma   90.00
#
_symmetry.space_group_name_H-M   'P 1'
#
loop_
_entity.id
_entity.type
_entity.pdbx_description
1 polymer ?
#
loop_
_entity_poly.entity_id
_entity_poly.type
_entity_poly.pdbx_seq_one_letter_code
_entity_poly.pdbx_strand_id
1 'polypeptide(L)'
;MSDVEKTFTTIKFSPECEIEEISRVALAAILRIHKIDPALIGELAVSLQKEIKEISANAPYVEVEFQPSENEISAELRANGNSRIISTTW
;
A
#
# COMPACT_ATOMS: atom_id res chain seq x y z
N MET A 1 -9.36 -1.42 27.51
CA MET A 1 -9.24 -0.93 26.12
C MET A 1 -8.38 -1.94 25.40
N SER A 2 -9.00 -2.80 24.61
CA SER A 2 -8.26 -3.82 23.87
C SER A 2 -7.41 -3.09 22.84
N ASP A 3 -6.09 -3.19 22.95
CA ASP A 3 -5.19 -2.94 21.82
C ASP A 3 -5.63 -3.94 20.74
N VAL A 4 -6.48 -3.50 19.82
CA VAL A 4 -6.67 -4.23 18.57
C VAL A 4 -5.30 -4.14 17.91
N GLU A 5 -4.54 -5.24 17.92
CA GLU A 5 -3.30 -5.33 17.16
C GLU A 5 -3.59 -4.80 15.75
N LYS A 6 -3.04 -3.64 15.43
CA LYS A 6 -3.15 -3.08 14.09
C LYS A 6 -2.52 -4.10 13.16
N THR A 7 -3.33 -4.76 12.34
CA THR A 7 -2.80 -5.69 11.37
C THR A 7 -2.24 -4.87 10.24
N PHE A 8 -0.93 -4.88 10.09
CA PHE A 8 -0.25 -4.19 8.99
C PHE A 8 0.69 -5.15 8.27
N THR A 9 0.93 -4.87 7.00
CA THR A 9 1.96 -5.56 6.22
C THR A 9 2.82 -4.52 5.52
N THR A 10 4.13 -4.58 5.79
CA THR A 10 5.11 -3.69 5.15
C THR A 10 5.87 -4.44 4.08
N ILE A 11 6.03 -3.81 2.92
CA ILE A 11 6.86 -4.31 1.83
C ILE A 11 7.89 -3.25 1.51
N LYS A 12 9.16 -3.66 1.42
CA LYS A 12 10.29 -2.81 1.09
C LYS A 12 10.94 -3.31 -0.18
N PHE A 13 11.11 -2.44 -1.17
CA PHE A 13 11.69 -2.81 -2.46
C PHE A 13 12.54 -1.69 -3.05
N SER A 14 13.44 -2.06 -3.97
CA SER A 14 14.20 -1.10 -4.78
C SER A 14 13.27 -0.43 -5.79
N PRO A 15 13.38 0.88 -6.03
CA PRO A 15 12.62 1.55 -7.08
C PRO A 15 13.04 1.15 -8.50
N GLU A 16 14.16 0.45 -8.66
CA GLU A 16 14.59 -0.12 -9.95
C GLU A 16 13.80 -1.38 -10.32
N CYS A 17 13.08 -1.99 -9.37
CA CYS A 17 12.17 -3.09 -9.67
C CYS A 17 10.93 -2.58 -10.42
N GLU A 18 10.16 -3.47 -11.05
CA GLU A 18 8.85 -3.13 -11.60
C GLU A 18 7.87 -2.76 -10.48
N ILE A 19 7.94 -1.49 -10.06
CA ILE A 19 7.18 -0.91 -8.94
C ILE A 19 5.69 -1.18 -9.10
N GLU A 20 5.17 -0.99 -10.31
CA GLU A 20 3.75 -1.16 -10.62
C GLU A 20 3.28 -2.60 -10.35
N GLU A 21 4.11 -3.57 -10.74
CA GLU A 21 3.84 -4.99 -10.60
C GLU A 21 3.97 -5.44 -9.14
N ILE A 22 5.04 -5.05 -8.45
CA ILE A 22 5.22 -5.37 -7.03
C ILE A 22 4.05 -4.84 -6.20
N SER A 23 3.68 -3.59 -6.42
CA SER A 23 2.60 -2.94 -5.67
C SER A 23 1.24 -3.57 -5.95
N ARG A 24 0.98 -3.96 -7.20
CA ARG A 24 -0.26 -4.64 -7.58
C ARG A 24 -0.34 -6.04 -6.97
N VAL A 25 0.73 -6.83 -7.07
CA VAL A 25 0.78 -8.19 -6.52
C VAL A 25 0.67 -8.16 -5.00
N ALA A 26 1.38 -7.23 -4.36
CA ALA A 26 1.28 -6.95 -2.93
C ALA A 26 -0.15 -6.66 -2.51
N LEU A 27 -0.78 -5.64 -3.11
CA LEU A 27 -2.14 -5.24 -2.79
C LEU A 27 -3.10 -6.42 -3.00
N ALA A 28 -3.03 -7.13 -4.12
CA ALA A 28 -3.88 -8.29 -4.39
C ALA A 28 -3.71 -9.40 -3.33
N ALA A 29 -2.48 -9.65 -2.86
CA ALA A 29 -2.21 -10.60 -1.80
C ALA A 29 -2.85 -10.15 -0.47
N ILE A 30 -2.71 -8.88 -0.09
CA ILE A 30 -3.33 -8.32 1.12
C ILE A 30 -4.85 -8.44 1.05
N LEU A 31 -5.47 -8.02 -0.05
CA LEU A 31 -6.92 -8.13 -0.23
C LEU A 31 -7.39 -9.58 -0.07
N ARG A 32 -6.64 -10.54 -0.61
CA ARG A 32 -6.98 -11.96 -0.50
C ARG A 32 -6.81 -12.51 0.92
N ILE A 33 -5.75 -12.13 1.62
CA ILE A 33 -5.52 -12.52 3.04
C ILE A 33 -6.68 -12.00 3.91
N HIS A 34 -7.12 -10.77 3.66
CA HIS A 34 -8.17 -10.08 4.44
C HIS A 34 -9.58 -10.30 3.90
N LYS A 35 -9.78 -11.12 2.85
CA LYS A 35 -11.08 -11.40 2.20
C LYS A 35 -11.82 -10.14 1.74
N ILE A 36 -11.09 -9.12 1.31
CA ILE A 36 -11.64 -7.87 0.75
C ILE A 36 -11.92 -8.10 -0.74
N ASP A 37 -13.09 -7.63 -1.22
CA ASP A 37 -13.44 -7.70 -2.64
C ASP A 37 -12.54 -6.74 -3.45
N PRO A 38 -11.75 -7.23 -4.42
CA PRO A 38 -10.91 -6.38 -5.26
C PRO A 38 -11.67 -5.29 -6.03
N ALA A 39 -12.97 -5.47 -6.31
CA ALA A 39 -13.78 -4.48 -6.99
C ALA A 39 -13.92 -3.17 -6.20
N LEU A 40 -13.78 -3.23 -4.87
CA LEU A 40 -13.92 -2.08 -3.97
C LEU A 40 -12.66 -1.19 -3.95
N ILE A 41 -11.53 -1.67 -4.49
CA ILE A 41 -10.20 -1.11 -4.23
C ILE A 41 -9.51 -0.67 -5.54
N GLY A 42 -10.23 -0.66 -6.66
CA GLY A 42 -9.68 -0.33 -7.98
C GLY A 42 -9.08 1.08 -8.06
N GLU A 43 -9.75 2.08 -7.49
CA GLU A 43 -9.24 3.47 -7.44
C GLU A 43 -7.99 3.61 -6.56
N LEU A 44 -7.92 2.84 -5.47
CA LEU A 44 -6.75 2.82 -4.60
C LEU A 44 -5.55 2.23 -5.33
N ALA A 45 -5.73 1.14 -6.10
CA ALA A 45 -4.63 0.54 -6.85
C ALA A 45 -4.00 1.51 -7.86
N VAL A 46 -4.84 2.26 -8.59
CA VAL A 46 -4.38 3.30 -9.53
C VAL A 46 -3.68 4.44 -8.79
N SER A 47 -4.26 4.90 -7.68
CA SER A 47 -3.68 5.96 -6.86
C SER A 47 -2.34 5.55 -6.26
N LEU A 48 -2.24 4.33 -5.73
CA LEU A 48 -1.01 3.75 -5.19
C LEU A 48 0.11 3.75 -6.22
N GLN A 49 -0.16 3.28 -7.44
CA GLN A 49 0.85 3.27 -8.50
C GLN A 49 1.34 4.67 -8.85
N LYS A 50 0.44 5.65 -8.92
CA LYS A 50 0.79 7.04 -9.20
C LYS A 50 1.66 7.62 -8.08
N GLU A 51 1.23 7.45 -6.83
CA GLU A 51 1.92 7.98 -5.65
C GLU A 51 3.30 7.33 -5.46
N ILE A 52 3.44 6.02 -5.70
CA ILE A 52 4.75 5.38 -5.61
C ILE A 52 5.70 5.93 -6.66
N LYS A 53 5.26 6.11 -7.91
CA LYS A 53 6.10 6.73 -8.96
C LYS A 53 6.57 8.13 -8.57
N GLU A 54 5.69 8.92 -7.96
CA GLU A 54 6.04 10.27 -7.53
C GLU A 54 7.02 10.28 -6.35
N ILE A 55 6.80 9.43 -5.33
CA ILE A 55 7.62 9.42 -4.10
C ILE A 55 8.95 8.67 -4.27
N SER A 56 9.03 7.74 -5.22
CA SER A 56 10.22 6.93 -5.49
C SER A 56 11.32 7.65 -6.26
N ALA A 57 11.04 8.85 -6.80
CA ALA A 57 12.00 9.62 -7.57
C ALA A 57 13.29 9.88 -6.75
N ASN A 58 14.39 9.27 -7.19
CA ASN A 58 15.71 9.34 -6.53
C ASN A 58 15.78 8.74 -5.11
N ALA A 59 14.85 7.86 -4.73
CA ALA A 59 14.91 7.15 -3.47
C ALA A 59 15.82 5.90 -3.58
N PRO A 60 16.50 5.47 -2.49
CA PRO A 60 17.24 4.20 -2.47
C PRO A 60 16.31 2.99 -2.30
N TYR A 61 15.12 3.20 -1.74
CA TYR A 61 14.09 2.19 -1.55
C TYR A 61 12.73 2.86 -1.39
N VAL A 62 11.68 2.09 -1.63
CA VAL A 62 10.29 2.41 -1.31
C VAL A 62 9.81 1.42 -0.26
N GLU A 63 9.12 1.94 0.75
CA GLU A 63 8.35 1.14 1.71
C GLU A 63 6.86 1.42 1.52
N VAL A 64 6.06 0.37 1.47
CA VAL A 64 4.60 0.47 1.45
C VAL A 64 4.06 -0.34 2.62
N GLU A 65 3.31 0.31 3.50
CA GLU A 65 2.67 -0.31 4.66
C GLU A 65 1.16 -0.33 4.46
N PHE A 66 0.60 -1.51 4.29
CA PHE A 66 -0.84 -1.71 4.17
C PHE A 66 -1.46 -1.93 5.54
N GLN A 67 -2.52 -1.21 5.86
CA GLN A 67 -3.29 -1.34 7.10
C GLN A 67 -4.77 -1.56 6.76
N PRO A 68 -5.18 -2.81 6.50
CA PRO A 68 -6.60 -3.14 6.36
C PRO A 68 -7.32 -3.09 7.71
N SER A 69 -8.55 -2.59 7.69
CA SER A 69 -9.51 -2.59 8.79
C SER A 69 -10.85 -3.20 8.33
N GLU A 70 -11.92 -3.09 9.14
CA GLU A 70 -13.21 -3.69 8.80
C GLU A 70 -13.82 -3.14 7.50
N ASN A 71 -13.66 -1.84 7.24
CA ASN A 71 -14.31 -1.12 6.15
C ASN A 71 -13.40 -0.07 5.50
N GLU A 72 -12.10 -0.15 5.76
CA GLU A 72 -11.09 0.73 5.17
C GLU A 72 -9.82 -0.07 4.90
N ILE A 73 -9.09 0.31 3.87
CA ILE A 73 -7.68 -0.05 3.75
C ILE A 73 -6.90 1.24 3.51
N SER A 74 -5.84 1.42 4.29
CA SER A 74 -4.86 2.47 4.05
C SER A 74 -3.54 1.88 3.59
N ALA A 75 -2.80 2.65 2.80
CA ALA A 75 -1.43 2.37 2.43
C ALA A 75 -0.59 3.62 2.74
N GLU A 76 0.40 3.47 3.63
CA GLU A 76 1.42 4.48 3.83
C GLU A 76 2.62 4.17 2.93
N LEU A 77 2.95 5.13 2.06
CA LEU A 77 4.12 5.10 1.21
C LEU A 77 5.24 5.91 1.85
N ARG A 78 6.41 5.32 2.03
CA ARG A 78 7.59 5.99 2.60
C ARG A 78 8.79 5.86 1.66
N ALA A 79 9.40 7.00 1.33
CA ALA A 79 10.64 7.04 0.54
C ALA A 79 11.40 8.36 0.79
N ASN A 80 12.73 8.29 0.94
CA ASN A 80 13.59 9.48 1.15
C ASN A 80 13.14 10.41 2.30
N GLY A 81 12.58 9.86 3.38
CA GLY A 81 12.07 10.64 4.51
C GLY A 81 10.73 11.35 4.25
N ASN A 82 10.16 11.20 3.05
CA ASN A 82 8.80 11.61 2.75
C ASN A 82 7.83 10.46 3.09
N SER A 83 6.64 10.83 3.53
CA SER A 83 5.52 9.90 3.71
C SER A 83 4.27 10.44 3.01
N ARG A 84 3.50 9.55 2.39
CA ARG A 84 2.17 9.82 1.85
C ARG A 84 1.23 8.70 2.26
N ILE A 85 0.01 9.07 2.65
CA ILE A 85 -1.03 8.10 3.02
C ILE A 85 -2.13 8.20 1.98
N ILE A 86 -2.51 7.05 1.45
CA ILE A 86 -3.73 6.90 0.66
C ILE A 86 -4.65 5.91 1.38
N SER A 87 -5.94 6.15 1.35
CA SER A 87 -6.91 5.19 1.86
C SER A 87 -8.17 5.19 1.03
N THR A 88 -8.92 4.10 1.17
CA THR A 88 -10.25 3.97 0.61
C THR A 88 -11.14 3.23 1.59
N THR A 89 -12.41 3.60 1.62
CA THR A 89 -13.44 3.04 2.48
C THR A 89 -14.52 2.38 1.63
N TRP A 90 -15.13 1.30 2.12
CA TRP A 90 -16.25 0.64 1.45
C TRP A 90 -17.41 0.33 2.40
#